data_AF-A0A3D5FEA7-F1
#
_entry.id   AF-A0A3D5FEA7-F1
#
_cell.length_a   1.000
_cell.length_b   1.000
_cell.length_c   1.000
_cell.angle_alpha   90.00
_cell.angle_beta   90.00
_cell.angle_gamma   90.00
#
_symmetry.space_group_name_H-M   'P 1'
#
loop_
_entity.id
_entity.type
_entity.pdbx_description
1 polymer ?
#
loop_
_entity_poly.entity_id
_entity_poly.type
_entity_poly.pdbx_seq_one_letter_code
_entity_poly.pdbx_strand_id
1 'polypeptide(L)' 'MRPLQILKVLESEIQSLAQGQHTPVMLWGPPGVGKSQLVARAAAGQDLPLIDIRLSQLEPSDLRGIPF' A
#
# COMPACT_ATOMS: atom_id res chain seq x y z
N MET A 1 -7.48 -16.48 -1.53
CA MET A 1 -6.64 -15.39 -2.09
C MET A 1 -5.38 -16.02 -2.66
N ARG A 2 -5.05 -15.84 -3.94
CA ARG A 2 -3.77 -16.32 -4.52
C ARG A 2 -2.75 -15.17 -4.45
N PRO A 3 -1.69 -15.27 -3.64
CA PRO A 3 -0.72 -14.18 -3.43
C PRO A 3 -0.16 -13.58 -4.72
N LEU A 4 0.14 -14.42 -5.71
CA LEU A 4 0.67 -14.01 -7.02
C LEU A 4 -0.29 -13.08 -7.79
N GLN A 5 -1.60 -13.27 -7.65
CA GLN A 5 -2.57 -12.42 -8.35
C GLN A 5 -2.61 -11.02 -7.74
N ILE A 6 -2.47 -10.91 -6.41
CA ILE A 6 -2.45 -9.62 -5.72
C ILE A 6 -1.19 -8.86 -6.10
N LEU A 7 -0.04 -9.54 -6.11
CA LEU A 7 1.23 -8.95 -6.49
C LEU A 7 1.14 -8.34 -7.90
N LYS A 8 0.60 -9.11 -8.85
CA LYS A 8 0.41 -8.64 -10.23
C LYS A 8 -0.49 -7.40 -10.32
N VAL A 9 -1.54 -7.31 -9.52
CA VAL A 9 -2.40 -6.13 -9.47
C VAL A 9 -1.64 -4.93 -8.90
N LEU A 10 -0.93 -5.11 -7.78
CA LEU A 10 -0.14 -4.03 -7.17
C LEU A 10 0.95 -3.50 -8.12
N GLU A 11 1.65 -4.40 -8.81
CA GLU A 11 2.67 -4.02 -9.81
C GLU A 11 2.06 -3.26 -10.98
N SER A 12 0.88 -3.68 -11.47
CA SER A 12 0.17 -2.98 -12.54
C SER A 12 -0.25 -1.58 -12.13
N GLU A 13 -0.73 -1.40 -10.90
CA GLU A 13 -1.10 -0.06 -10.39
C GLU A 13 0.13 0.81 -10.13
N ILE A 14 1.26 0.22 -9.72
CA ILE A 14 2.52 0.96 -9.63
C ILE A 14 2.98 1.45 -11.00
N GLN A 15 2.88 0.62 -12.04
CA GLN A 15 3.27 0.99 -13.40
C GLN A 15 2.37 2.07 -14.00
N SER A 16 1.08 2.08 -13.65
CA SER A 16 0.14 3.10 -14.13
C SER A 16 0.45 4.51 -13.59
N LEU A 17 1.19 4.61 -12.48
CA LEU A 17 1.69 5.89 -11.93
C LEU A 17 2.55 6.65 -12.96
N ALA A 18 3.35 5.94 -13.77
CA ALA A 18 4.18 6.56 -14.80
C ALA A 18 3.34 7.22 -15.92
N GLN A 19 2.07 6.84 -16.03
CA GLN A 19 1.12 7.39 -16.99
C GLN A 19 0.21 8.46 -16.35
N GLY A 20 0.51 8.88 -15.11
CA GLY A 20 -0.27 9.86 -14.35
C GLY A 20 -1.55 9.29 -13.73
N GLN A 21 -1.69 7.96 -13.66
CA GLN A 21 -2.86 7.30 -13.11
C GLN A 21 -2.56 6.80 -11.69
N HIS A 22 -3.36 7.25 -10.72
CA HIS A 22 -3.12 7.02 -9.30
C HIS A 22 -4.34 6.36 -8.64
N THR A 23 -4.64 5.12 -9.00
CA THR A 23 -5.80 4.38 -8.47
C THR A 23 -5.57 3.99 -7.01
N PRO A 24 -6.41 4.41 -6.05
CA PRO A 24 -6.31 3.93 -4.66
C PRO A 24 -6.67 2.45 -4.57
N VAL A 25 -5.82 1.65 -3.89
CA VAL A 25 -6.03 0.21 -3.73
C VAL A 25 -6.30 -0.14 -2.27
N MET A 26 -7.35 -0.93 -2.03
CA MET A 26 -7.68 -1.50 -0.72
C MET A 26 -7.43 -3.01 -0.72
N LEU A 27 -6.56 -3.48 0.19
CA LEU A 27 -6.32 -4.91 0.41
C LEU A 27 -7.09 -5.41 1.63
N TRP A 28 -8.13 -6.21 1.40
CA TRP A 28 -8.94 -6.78 2.47
C TRP A 28 -8.69 -8.29 2.66
N GLY A 29 -8.75 -8.74 3.92
CA GLY A 29 -8.61 -10.15 4.28
C GLY A 29 -8.26 -10.33 5.76
N PRO A 30 -8.24 -11.57 6.27
CA PRO A 30 -8.02 -11.86 7.69
C PRO A 30 -6.70 -11.28 8.24
N PRO A 31 -6.58 -11.06 9.56
CA PRO A 31 -5.30 -10.68 10.18
C PRO A 31 -4.24 -11.76 9.94
N GLY A 32 -2.97 -11.38 9.82
CA GLY A 32 -1.86 -12.32 9.67
C GLY A 32 -1.64 -12.94 8.28
N VAL A 33 -2.51 -12.70 7.29
CA VAL A 33 -2.38 -13.31 5.95
C VAL A 33 -1.27 -12.73 5.05
N GLY A 34 -0.39 -11.87 5.59
CA GLY A 34 0.75 -11.31 4.86
C GLY A 34 0.46 -10.12 3.95
N LYS A 35 -0.66 -9.40 4.12
CA LYS A 35 -1.03 -8.23 3.29
C LYS A 35 0.09 -7.17 3.22
N SER A 36 0.62 -6.76 4.37
CA SER A 36 1.72 -5.78 4.43
C SER A 36 2.99 -6.29 3.74
N GLN A 37 3.27 -7.60 3.83
CA GLN A 37 4.43 -8.20 3.16
C GLN A 37 4.28 -8.19 1.64
N LEU A 38 3.06 -8.36 1.12
CA LEU A 38 2.80 -8.23 -0.32
C LEU A 38 3.06 -6.81 -0.83
N VAL A 39 2.62 -5.79 -0.09
CA VAL A 39 2.89 -4.38 -0.44
C VAL A 39 4.39 -4.09 -0.42
N ALA A 40 5.10 -4.55 0.61
CA ALA A 40 6.55 -4.40 0.70
C ALA A 40 7.30 -5.08 -0.46
N ARG A 41 6.87 -6.28 -0.87
CA ARG A 41 7.45 -6.96 -2.04
C ARG A 41 7.20 -6.22 -3.34
N ALA A 42 5.99 -5.70 -3.55
CA ALA A 42 5.66 -4.95 -4.77
C ALA A 42 6.49 -3.66 -4.88
N ALA A 43 6.65 -2.93 -3.77
CA ALA A 43 7.50 -1.73 -3.72
C ALA A 43 8.97 -2.06 -3.99
N ALA A 44 9.53 -3.06 -3.29
CA ALA A 44 10.91 -3.49 -3.46
C ALA A 44 11.21 -3.99 -4.88
N GLY A 45 10.25 -4.69 -5.52
CA GLY A 45 10.38 -5.17 -6.89
C GLY A 45 10.41 -4.06 -7.95
N GLN A 46 10.01 -2.84 -7.59
CA GLN A 46 9.99 -1.65 -8.45
C GLN A 46 10.93 -0.54 -7.95
N ASP A 47 11.81 -0.86 -6.99
CA ASP A 47 12.74 0.09 -6.35
C ASP A 47 12.06 1.37 -5.82
N LEU A 48 10.84 1.21 -5.27
CA LEU A 48 10.07 2.31 -4.70
C LEU A 48 10.23 2.40 -3.18
N PRO A 49 10.32 3.61 -2.61
CA PRO A 49 10.24 3.79 -1.18
C PRO A 49 8.84 3.42 -0.68
N LEU A 50 8.76 2.67 0.42
CA LEU A 50 7.50 2.34 1.09
C LEU A 50 7.36 3.15 2.38
N ILE A 51 6.30 3.96 2.45
CA ILE A 51 5.88 4.65 3.68
C ILE A 51 4.80 3.79 4.34
N ASP A 52 5.11 3.22 5.51
CA ASP A 52 4.18 2.41 6.29
C ASP A 52 3.61 3.23 7.45
N ILE A 53 2.28 3.40 7.46
CA ILE A 53 1.56 4.17 8.48
C ILE A 53 0.65 3.21 9.27
N ARG A 54 0.94 3.07 10.56
CA ARG A 54 0.16 2.23 11.48
C ARG A 54 -0.87 3.06 12.22
N LEU A 55 -2.11 3.05 11.74
CA LEU A 55 -3.22 3.83 12.33
C LEU A 55 -3.44 3.54 13.82
N SER A 56 -3.15 2.33 14.30
CA SER A 56 -3.26 1.99 15.74
C SER A 56 -2.26 2.70 16.63
N GLN A 57 -1.24 3.33 16.05
CA GLN A 57 -0.19 4.07 16.73
C GLN A 57 -0.33 5.58 16.56
N LEU A 58 -1.38 6.05 15.86
CA LEU A 58 -1.58 7.45 15.54
C LEU A 58 -2.83 8.01 16.18
N GLU A 59 -2.75 9.26 16.64
CA GLU A 59 -3.90 10.05 16.99
C GLU A 59 -4.57 10.60 15.72
N PRO A 60 -5.89 10.83 15.70
CA PRO A 60 -6.58 11.42 14.54
C PRO A 60 -6.03 12.80 14.11
N SER A 61 -5.42 13.54 15.04
CA SER A 61 -4.72 14.80 14.74
C SER A 61 -3.47 14.60 13.87
N ASP A 62 -2.76 13.48 14.04
CA ASP A 62 -1.52 13.21 13.32
C ASP A 62 -1.77 13.01 11.82
N LEU A 63 -2.95 12.48 11.46
CA LEU A 63 -3.38 12.29 10.07
C LEU A 63 -3.93 13.58 9.44
N ARG A 64 -4.54 14.46 10.24
CA ARG A 64 -5.13 15.73 9.77
C ARG A 64 -4.12 16.86 9.65
N GLY A 65 -2.98 16.73 10.32
CA GLY A 65 -2.03 17.83 10.49
C GLY A 65 -2.48 18.82 11.58
N ILE A 66 -1.58 19.73 11.95
CA ILE A 66 -1.89 20.81 12.89
C ILE A 66 -2.89 21.76 12.18
N PRO A 67 -4.06 22.04 12.77
CA PRO A 67 -5.00 23.00 12.20
C PRO A 67 -4.42 24.43 12.28
N PHE A 68 -4.63 25.23 11.23
CA PHE A 68 -4.68 26.69 11.32
C PHE A 68 -6.08 27.12 11.77
#